data_AF-A0A0C9ZLN3-F1
#
_entry.id   AF-A0A0C9ZLN3-F1
#
_cell.length_a   1.000
_cell.length_b   1.000
_cell.length_c   1.000
_cell.angle_alpha   90.00
_cell.angle_beta   90.00
_cell.angle_gamma   90.00
#
_symmetry.space_group_name_H-M   'P 1'
#
loop_
_entity.id
_entity.type
_entity.pdbx_description
1 polymer ?
#
loop_
_entity_poly.entity_id
_entity_poly.type
_entity_poly.pdbx_seq_one_letter_code
_entity_poly.pdbx_strand_id
1 'polypeptide(L)' 'MENIEKGQEVSWKWGAGNASGTVDEVVEEGKAQVTSNKGNTVTRIAKEGDPAVKISRQGNDVVKLAHELKEAK' A
#
# COMPACT_ATOMS: atom_id res chain seq x y z
N MET A 1 5.97 -9.31 13.21
CA MET A 1 5.16 -8.56 12.23
C MET A 1 5.82 -7.22 12.09
N GLU A 2 6.33 -6.90 10.91
CA GLU A 2 6.71 -5.52 10.62
C GLU A 2 5.41 -4.73 10.60
N ASN A 3 5.16 -3.98 11.67
CA ASN A 3 3.99 -3.13 11.77
C ASN A 3 4.25 -1.94 10.86
N ILE A 4 3.63 -1.94 9.70
CA ILE A 4 3.66 -0.81 8.79
C ILE A 4 2.76 0.27 9.39
N GLU A 5 3.31 1.45 9.61
CA GLU A 5 2.58 2.56 10.22
C GLU A 5 2.35 3.70 9.23
N LYS A 6 1.34 4.53 9.51
CA LYS A 6 1.07 5.73 8.73
C LYS A 6 2.27 6.68 8.76
N GLY A 7 2.66 7.20 7.60
CA GLY A 7 3.80 8.09 7.43
C GLY A 7 5.13 7.36 7.19
N GLN A 8 5.16 6.04 7.31
CA GLN A 8 6.36 5.25 7.01
C GLN A 8 6.61 5.20 5.51
N GLU A 9 7.89 5.23 5.11
CA GLU A 9 8.28 4.98 3.72
C GLU A 9 8.40 3.47 3.48
N VAL A 10 7.74 3.00 2.43
CA VAL A 10 7.69 1.58 2.07
C VAL A 10 8.03 1.40 0.61
N SER A 11 8.58 0.23 0.27
CA SER A 11 8.93 -0.19 -1.07
C SER A 11 8.32 -1.54 -1.41
N TRP A 12 8.04 -1.78 -2.69
CA TRP A 12 7.49 -3.03 -3.19
C TRP A 12 7.94 -3.31 -4.61
N LYS A 13 7.83 -4.58 -5.02
CA LYS A 13 8.19 -4.99 -6.37
C LYS A 13 7.16 -4.49 -7.39
N TRP A 14 7.65 -3.83 -8.45
CA TRP A 14 6.83 -3.35 -9.55
C TRP A 14 7.52 -3.63 -10.90
N GLY A 15 6.98 -4.59 -11.64
CA GLY A 15 7.59 -5.06 -12.89
C GLY A 15 8.99 -5.62 -12.64
N ALA A 16 9.99 -5.08 -13.37
CA ALA A 16 11.40 -5.45 -13.22
C ALA A 16 12.13 -4.69 -12.10
N GLY A 17 11.51 -3.66 -11.52
CA GLY A 17 12.12 -2.82 -10.48
C GLY A 17 11.34 -2.84 -9.16
N ASN A 18 11.66 -1.86 -8.32
CA ASN A 18 10.90 -1.58 -7.09
C ASN A 18 10.31 -0.17 -7.18
N ALA A 19 9.11 0.00 -6.65
CA ALA A 19 8.51 1.30 -6.41
C ALA A 19 8.56 1.60 -4.92
N SER A 20 8.58 2.88 -4.56
CA SER A 20 8.47 3.36 -3.19
C SER A 20 7.31 4.35 -3.04
N GLY A 21 6.91 4.59 -1.81
CA GLY A 21 5.88 5.56 -1.45
C GLY A 21 5.68 5.64 0.06
N THR A 22 4.83 6.55 0.48
CA THR A 22 4.54 6.81 1.89
C THR A 22 3.20 6.21 2.27
N VAL A 23 3.14 5.52 3.40
CA VAL A 23 1.91 4.96 3.92
C VAL A 23 0.94 6.07 4.32
N ASP A 24 -0.24 6.08 3.70
CA ASP A 24 -1.29 7.06 4.01
C ASP A 24 -2.32 6.49 5.01
N GLU A 25 -2.65 5.21 4.89
CA GLU A 25 -3.65 4.55 5.72
C GLU A 25 -3.38 3.05 5.81
N VAL A 26 -3.60 2.46 6.99
CA VAL A 26 -3.50 1.02 7.23
C VAL A 26 -4.87 0.53 7.65
N VAL A 27 -5.43 -0.38 6.86
CA VAL A 27 -6.75 -0.98 7.06
C VAL A 27 -6.53 -2.40 7.55
N GLU A 28 -6.74 -2.62 8.85
CA GLU A 28 -6.58 -3.94 9.46
C GLU A 28 -7.73 -4.90 9.15
N GLU A 29 -8.94 -4.38 9.04
CA GLU A 29 -10.13 -5.15 8.71
C GLU A 29 -10.95 -4.50 7.60
N GLY A 30 -11.47 -5.31 6.67
CA GLY A 30 -12.30 -4.84 5.57
C GLY A 30 -11.52 -4.66 4.26
N LYS A 31 -11.70 -3.52 3.58
CA LYS A 31 -11.10 -3.27 2.26
C LYS A 31 -10.53 -1.86 2.12
N ALA A 32 -9.30 -1.76 1.63
CA ALA A 32 -8.69 -0.53 1.18
C ALA A 32 -9.00 -0.31 -0.31
N GLN A 33 -9.32 0.92 -0.70
CA GLN A 33 -9.62 1.28 -2.08
C GLN A 33 -8.96 2.60 -2.46
N VAL A 34 -8.31 2.64 -3.62
CA VAL A 34 -7.79 3.87 -4.23
C VAL A 34 -8.34 4.01 -5.64
N THR A 35 -8.58 5.26 -6.03
CA THR A 35 -8.99 5.60 -7.38
C THR A 35 -7.81 6.26 -8.08
N SER A 36 -7.33 5.64 -9.15
CA SER A 36 -6.32 6.26 -10.01
C SER A 36 -6.89 7.51 -10.69
N ASN A 37 -6.02 8.46 -11.00
CA ASN A 37 -6.31 9.64 -11.82
C ASN A 37 -6.93 9.32 -13.20
N LYS A 38 -6.82 8.06 -13.68
CA LYS A 38 -7.49 7.59 -14.91
C LYS A 38 -8.89 7.01 -14.70
N GLY A 39 -9.46 7.11 -13.49
CA GLY A 39 -10.79 6.57 -13.16
C GLY A 39 -10.81 5.08 -12.82
N ASN A 40 -9.65 4.42 -12.73
CA ASN A 40 -9.57 3.01 -12.35
C ASN A 40 -9.56 2.86 -10.83
N THR A 41 -10.50 2.10 -10.31
CA THR A 41 -10.59 1.75 -8.89
C THR A 41 -9.81 0.48 -8.60
N VAL A 42 -8.83 0.56 -7.70
CA VAL A 42 -8.07 -0.60 -7.21
C VAL A 42 -8.47 -0.87 -5.77
N THR A 43 -8.87 -2.10 -5.48
CA THR A 43 -9.31 -2.53 -4.14
C THR A 43 -8.45 -3.70 -3.64
N ARG A 44 -8.11 -3.67 -2.36
CA ARG A 44 -7.46 -4.76 -1.63
C ARG A 44 -8.24 -5.07 -0.36
N ILE A 45 -8.40 -6.35 -0.07
CA ILE A 45 -9.13 -6.84 1.11
C ILE A 45 -8.10 -7.17 2.17
N ALA A 46 -8.20 -6.53 3.33
CA ALA A 46 -7.36 -6.82 4.48
C ALA A 46 -7.65 -8.23 5.00
N LYS A 47 -6.61 -8.90 5.49
CA LYS A 47 -6.72 -10.24 6.08
C LYS A 47 -6.14 -10.22 7.48
N GLU A 48 -6.54 -11.20 8.28
CA GLU A 48 -6.00 -11.39 9.61
C GLU A 48 -4.46 -11.54 9.57
N GLY A 49 -3.75 -10.61 10.20
CA GLY A 49 -2.29 -10.53 10.18
C GLY A 49 -1.66 -9.96 8.90
N ASP A 50 -2.46 -9.52 7.93
CA ASP A 50 -2.02 -8.93 6.67
C ASP A 50 -2.94 -7.76 6.27
N PRO A 51 -2.75 -6.58 6.90
CA PRO A 51 -3.59 -5.42 6.66
C PRO A 51 -3.42 -4.88 5.24
N ALA A 52 -4.46 -4.25 4.72
CA ALA A 52 -4.41 -3.55 3.46
C ALA A 52 -3.91 -2.12 3.69
N VAL A 53 -2.85 -1.74 2.98
CA VAL A 53 -2.14 -0.48 3.14
C VAL A 53 -2.38 0.39 1.92
N LYS A 54 -2.89 1.61 2.14
CA LYS A 54 -2.87 2.68 1.14
C LYS A 54 -1.53 3.37 1.19
N ILE A 55 -0.95 3.55 0.01
CA ILE A 55 0.34 4.18 -0.16
C ILE A 55 0.15 5.34 -1.13
N SER A 56 0.50 6.53 -0.68
CA SER A 56 0.56 7.71 -1.53
C SER A 56 1.94 7.88 -2.11
N ARG A 57 1.98 8.28 -3.39
CA ARG A 57 3.20 8.57 -4.13
C ARG A 57 2.93 9.59 -5.21
N GLN A 58 3.98 10.17 -5.75
CA GLN A 58 3.86 11.09 -6.87
C GLN A 58 3.22 10.40 -8.08
N GLY A 59 2.04 10.89 -8.48
CA GLY A 59 1.34 10.50 -9.69
C GLY A 59 0.06 9.69 -9.48
N ASN A 60 0.06 8.63 -8.68
CA ASN A 60 -1.14 7.84 -8.36
C ASN A 60 -0.96 7.07 -7.06
N ASP A 61 -1.93 7.15 -6.17
CA ASP A 61 -2.01 6.31 -4.98
C ASP A 61 -2.22 4.84 -5.35
N VAL A 62 -1.76 3.94 -4.49
CA VAL A 62 -1.87 2.50 -4.65
C VAL A 62 -2.36 1.83 -3.37
N VAL A 63 -2.97 0.66 -3.51
CA VAL A 63 -3.28 -0.23 -2.39
C VAL A 63 -2.47 -1.51 -2.51
N LYS A 64 -1.86 -1.93 -1.41
CA LYS A 64 -1.05 -3.14 -1.29
C LYS A 64 -1.34 -3.83 0.02
N LEU A 65 -1.05 -5.12 0.11
CA LEU A 65 -1.09 -5.84 1.39
C LEU A 65 0.25 -5.66 2.11
N ALA A 66 0.24 -5.64 3.44
CA ALA A 66 1.44 -5.41 4.24
C ALA A 66 2.57 -6.40 3.91
N HIS A 67 2.25 -7.67 3.65
CA HIS A 67 3.26 -8.66 3.27
C HIS A 67 3.93 -8.39 1.90
N GLU A 68 3.33 -7.58 1.03
CA GLU A 68 3.92 -7.19 -0.26
C GLU A 68 4.95 -6.06 -0.10
N LEU A 69 4.95 -5.39 1.05
CA LEU A 69 5.71 -4.19 1.33
C LEU A 69 6.96 -4.52 2.13
N LYS A 70 7.96 -3.66 1.96
CA LYS A 70 9.22 -3.67 2.69
C LYS A 70 9.48 -2.26 3.20
N GLU A 71 10.06 -2.13 4.38
CA GLU A 71 10.55 -0.83 4.85
C GLU A 71 11.57 -0.26 3.84
N ALA A 72 11.32 0.98 3.39
CA ALA A 72 12.32 1.74 2.64
C ALA A 72 13.17 2.50 3.66
N LYS A 73 14.50 2.40 3.53
CA LYS A 73 15.47 2.91 4.49
C LYS A 73 16.20 4.13 3.94
#